data_AF-A0A1E8UIM0-F1
#
_entry.id   AF-A0A1E8UIM0-F1
#
_cell.length_a   1.000
_cell.length_b   1.000
_cell.length_c   1.000
_cell.angle_alpha   90.00
_cell.angle_beta   90.00
_cell.angle_gamma   90.00
#
_symmetry.space_group_name_H-M   'P 1'
#
loop_
_entity.id
_entity.type
_entity.pdbx_description
1 polymer ?
#
loop_
_entity_poly.entity_id
_entity_poly.type
_entity_poly.pdbx_seq_one_letter_code
_entity_poly.pdbx_strand_id
1 'polypeptide(L)'
;MSERPAPRTVVLVRADAPELPFVASALGLGFTAVSRDGWSAVVLPEGVDPAGLAAAGDPRSIAVRLDSDGSARALRVYPPVAALDAREDWGTQFDELEESTTLRWPAVHEDPVAGLLAGARDAAGSDGPPVDRGTDGDAAASAPEGNLTAAASIASLCDLDPAQTARLENYARTASSALLLESVLQLLGLPVVAAKIVEGQREVSELDGVTRHEPRPAALSVLDAASVEPSSSDVLSRLQRAYVRRPGLLLALGGAEAVLGAGLAGLAARGGRSAKVLGSASALMLSDAALQAALWASVRSRRNR
;
A
#
# COMPACT_ATOMS: atom_id res chain seq x y z
N MET A 1 8.59 2.95 -31.27
CA MET A 1 9.19 3.73 -30.17
C MET A 1 8.19 3.67 -29.04
N SER A 2 8.32 2.71 -28.14
CA SER A 2 7.43 2.62 -26.98
C SER A 2 7.77 3.77 -26.05
N GLU A 3 6.80 4.65 -25.80
CA GLU A 3 6.90 5.67 -24.75
C GLU A 3 7.35 4.98 -23.46
N ARG A 4 8.44 5.46 -22.87
CA ARG A 4 8.87 4.97 -21.56
C ARG A 4 7.78 5.35 -20.56
N PRO A 5 7.30 4.40 -19.73
CA PRO A 5 6.34 4.74 -18.69
C PRO A 5 6.98 5.80 -17.78
N ALA A 6 6.21 6.84 -17.43
CA ALA A 6 6.65 7.83 -16.46
C ALA A 6 7.02 7.12 -15.15
N PRO A 7 8.07 7.57 -14.43
CA PRO A 7 8.48 6.96 -13.18
C PRO A 7 7.28 6.95 -12.22
N ARG A 8 6.98 5.76 -11.66
CA ARG A 8 5.84 5.57 -10.77
C ARG A 8 6.32 4.97 -9.46
N THR A 9 5.90 5.61 -8.38
CA THR A 9 6.12 5.11 -7.02
C THR A 9 4.80 4.59 -6.47
N VAL A 10 4.81 3.36 -5.98
CA VAL A 10 3.67 2.76 -5.29
C VAL A 10 4.12 2.30 -3.91
N VAL A 11 3.32 2.59 -2.89
CA VAL A 11 3.52 2.07 -1.54
C VAL A 11 2.39 1.11 -1.21
N LEU A 12 2.76 -0.12 -0.88
CA LEU A 12 1.90 -1.12 -0.28
C LEU A 12 1.88 -0.90 1.23
N VAL A 13 0.70 -0.56 1.75
CA VAL A 13 0.46 -0.45 3.19
C VAL A 13 -0.59 -1.47 3.60
N ARG A 14 -0.46 -2.01 4.82
CA ARG A 14 -1.52 -2.79 5.44
C ARG A 14 -2.57 -1.83 5.98
N ALA A 15 -3.42 -1.37 5.08
CA ALA A 15 -4.62 -0.62 5.40
C ALA A 15 -5.70 -1.03 4.42
N ASP A 16 -6.86 -1.49 4.89
CA ASP A 16 -7.95 -1.89 4.00
C ASP A 16 -8.67 -0.65 3.44
N ALA A 17 -9.50 -0.82 2.39
CA ALA A 17 -10.21 0.27 1.73
C ALA A 17 -10.97 1.22 2.70
N PRO A 18 -11.61 0.74 3.79
CA PRO A 18 -12.25 1.59 4.79
C PRO A 18 -11.28 2.47 5.59
N GLU A 19 -10.01 2.10 5.70
CA GLU A 19 -9.02 2.82 6.53
C GLU A 19 -8.35 3.97 5.77
N LEU A 20 -8.31 3.88 4.44
CA LEU A 20 -7.68 4.87 3.57
C LEU A 20 -8.18 6.32 3.71
N PRO A 21 -9.49 6.61 3.95
CA PRO A 21 -9.94 7.96 4.25
C PRO A 21 -9.24 8.57 5.48
N PHE A 22 -8.94 7.77 6.51
CA PHE A 22 -8.21 8.25 7.68
C PHE A 22 -6.74 8.50 7.37
N VAL A 23 -6.12 7.63 6.57
CA VAL A 23 -4.74 7.81 6.09
C VAL A 23 -4.60 9.11 5.29
N ALA A 24 -5.51 9.37 4.35
CA ALA A 24 -5.55 10.60 3.58
C ALA A 24 -5.72 11.85 4.47
N SER A 25 -6.59 11.77 5.48
CA SER A 25 -6.80 12.85 6.45
C SER A 25 -5.60 13.09 7.36
N ALA A 26 -4.96 12.02 7.86
CA ALA A 26 -3.80 12.11 8.75
C ALA A 26 -2.59 12.72 8.03
N LEU A 27 -2.40 12.38 6.76
CA LEU A 27 -1.34 12.92 5.94
C LEU A 27 -1.68 14.30 5.34
N GLY A 28 -2.95 14.68 5.31
CA GLY A 28 -3.40 15.89 4.61
C GLY A 28 -3.20 15.82 3.10
N LEU A 29 -3.13 14.61 2.53
CA LEU A 29 -2.75 14.34 1.14
C LEU A 29 -3.81 13.51 0.42
N GLY A 30 -4.11 13.91 -0.82
CA GLY A 30 -4.97 13.14 -1.71
C GLY A 30 -4.15 12.12 -2.51
N PHE A 31 -4.67 10.90 -2.66
CA PHE A 31 -4.00 9.82 -3.39
C PHE A 31 -5.00 8.86 -4.05
N THR A 32 -4.49 8.07 -4.98
CA THR A 32 -5.24 6.98 -5.61
C THR A 32 -4.74 5.65 -5.06
N ALA A 33 -5.65 4.74 -4.72
CA ALA A 33 -5.30 3.46 -4.13
C ALA A 33 -6.11 2.32 -4.75
N VAL A 34 -5.53 1.12 -4.69
CA VAL A 34 -6.21 -0.15 -5.03
C VAL A 34 -6.06 -1.10 -3.86
N SER A 35 -7.19 -1.50 -3.26
CA SER A 35 -7.20 -2.40 -2.10
C SER A 35 -7.46 -3.85 -2.51
N ARG A 36 -6.65 -4.77 -1.98
CA ARG A 36 -6.75 -6.23 -2.20
C ARG A 36 -6.30 -6.95 -0.93
N ASP A 37 -7.10 -7.91 -0.47
CA ASP A 37 -6.75 -8.83 0.61
C ASP A 37 -6.25 -8.14 1.90
N GLY A 38 -6.84 -6.97 2.24
CA GLY A 38 -6.46 -6.18 3.43
C GLY A 38 -5.21 -5.29 3.26
N TRP A 39 -4.61 -5.29 2.07
CA TRP A 39 -3.55 -4.37 1.67
C TRP A 39 -4.07 -3.31 0.72
N SER A 40 -3.43 -2.15 0.71
CA SER A 40 -3.69 -1.11 -0.29
C SER A 40 -2.42 -0.69 -0.99
N ALA A 41 -2.45 -0.76 -2.32
CA ALA A 41 -1.43 -0.22 -3.20
C ALA A 41 -1.76 1.25 -3.46
N VAL A 42 -1.03 2.16 -2.83
CA VAL A 42 -1.21 3.61 -2.95
C VAL A 42 -0.24 4.17 -3.99
N VAL A 43 -0.78 4.80 -5.02
CA VAL A 43 0.00 5.52 -6.04
C VAL A 43 0.35 6.89 -5.48
N LEU A 44 1.65 7.12 -5.25
CA LEU A 44 2.16 8.34 -4.67
C LEU A 44 2.19 9.47 -5.71
N PRO A 45 1.70 10.68 -5.36
CA PRO A 45 2.01 11.88 -6.13
C PRO A 45 3.51 12.17 -6.09
N GLU A 46 4.04 12.80 -7.15
CA GLU A 46 5.45 13.20 -7.21
C GLU A 46 5.81 14.15 -6.04
N GLY A 47 7.00 13.95 -5.46
CA GLY A 47 7.52 14.79 -4.38
C GLY A 47 6.93 14.51 -2.99
N VAL A 48 6.05 13.52 -2.84
CA VAL A 48 5.53 13.09 -1.54
C VAL A 48 6.46 12.05 -0.92
N ASP A 49 6.75 12.21 0.38
CA ASP A 49 7.56 11.25 1.12
C ASP A 49 6.78 9.93 1.36
N PRO A 50 7.27 8.79 0.82
CA PRO A 50 6.67 7.47 1.03
C PRO A 50 6.69 7.02 2.49
N ALA A 51 7.63 7.52 3.31
CA ALA A 51 7.77 7.08 4.69
C ALA A 51 6.58 7.55 5.56
N GLY A 52 5.99 8.71 5.25
CA GLY A 52 4.75 9.16 5.87
C GLY A 52 3.58 8.19 5.65
N LEU A 53 3.44 7.60 4.46
CA LEU A 53 2.42 6.56 4.19
C LEU A 53 2.69 5.28 4.98
N ALA A 54 3.95 4.86 5.07
CA ALA A 54 4.33 3.70 5.88
C ALA A 54 3.96 3.91 7.36
N ALA A 55 4.14 5.11 7.90
CA ALA A 55 3.80 5.44 9.27
C ALA A 55 2.29 5.61 9.51
N ALA A 56 1.54 6.13 8.54
CA ALA A 56 0.11 6.41 8.66
C ALA A 56 -0.80 5.19 8.43
N GLY A 57 -0.27 4.10 7.86
CA GLY A 57 -0.99 2.82 7.71
C GLY A 57 -1.15 2.07 9.03
N ASP A 58 -0.84 0.77 9.04
CA ASP A 58 -0.77 -0.01 10.29
C ASP A 58 0.64 0.08 10.90
N PRO A 59 0.83 0.74 12.05
CA PRO A 59 2.15 0.94 12.67
C PRO A 59 2.78 -0.37 13.17
N ARG A 60 2.03 -1.47 13.22
CA ARG A 60 2.52 -2.80 13.63
C ARG A 60 2.87 -3.71 12.45
N SER A 61 2.59 -3.28 11.23
CA SER A 61 2.87 -4.05 10.03
C SER A 61 3.97 -3.39 9.21
N ILE A 62 4.61 -4.19 8.36
CA ILE A 62 5.55 -3.68 7.36
C ILE A 62 4.80 -2.88 6.28
N ALA A 63 5.50 -1.95 5.64
CA ALA A 63 5.06 -1.32 4.40
C ALA A 63 6.13 -1.52 3.31
N VAL A 64 5.74 -1.56 2.04
CA VAL A 64 6.66 -1.82 0.93
C VAL A 64 6.53 -0.75 -0.13
N ARG A 65 7.62 -0.03 -0.40
CA ARG A 65 7.73 0.88 -1.54
C ARG A 65 8.28 0.15 -2.75
N LEU A 66 7.65 0.39 -3.88
CA LEU A 66 8.07 -0.06 -5.20
C LEU A 66 8.29 1.17 -6.07
N ASP A 67 9.39 1.15 -6.81
CA ASP A 67 9.79 2.22 -7.72
C ASP A 67 10.25 1.59 -9.04
N SER A 68 9.80 2.15 -10.16
CA SER A 68 10.32 1.79 -11.47
C SER A 68 10.19 2.94 -12.46
N ASP A 69 11.22 3.06 -13.30
CA ASP A 69 11.23 3.87 -14.53
C ASP A 69 11.12 3.00 -15.81
N GLY A 70 10.78 1.71 -15.64
CA GLY A 70 10.74 0.68 -16.68
C GLY A 70 12.08 -0.02 -16.94
N SER A 71 13.20 0.60 -16.57
CA SER A 71 14.56 0.08 -16.78
C SER A 71 15.25 -0.31 -15.48
N ALA A 72 15.28 0.60 -14.51
CA ALA A 72 15.65 0.38 -13.13
C ALA A 72 14.41 0.08 -12.29
N ARG A 73 14.61 -0.75 -11.26
CA ARG A 73 13.58 -1.16 -10.32
C ARG A 73 14.16 -1.08 -8.91
N ALA A 74 13.35 -0.65 -7.95
CA ALA A 74 13.71 -0.72 -6.54
C ALA A 74 12.52 -1.20 -5.71
N LEU A 75 12.84 -1.98 -4.67
CA LEU A 75 11.90 -2.40 -3.65
C LEU A 75 12.51 -2.08 -2.29
N ARG A 76 11.81 -1.27 -1.49
CA ARG A 76 12.20 -0.94 -0.11
C ARG A 76 11.14 -1.44 0.85
N VAL A 77 11.56 -2.11 1.93
CA VAL A 77 10.66 -2.56 2.99
C VAL A 77 10.85 -1.68 4.22
N TYR A 78 9.80 -0.98 4.62
CA TYR A 78 9.76 -0.23 5.87
C TYR A 78 9.38 -1.19 7.02
N PRO A 79 10.20 -1.29 8.07
CA PRO A 79 9.82 -2.04 9.26
C PRO A 79 8.62 -1.40 9.97
N PRO A 80 7.93 -2.14 10.85
CA PRO A 80 6.84 -1.58 11.63
C PRO A 80 7.32 -0.41 12.48
N VAL A 81 6.61 0.73 12.45
CA VAL A 81 6.95 1.90 13.29
C VAL A 81 6.95 1.54 14.77
N ALA A 82 6.10 0.61 15.21
CA ALA A 82 6.07 0.13 16.58
C ALA A 82 7.34 -0.62 17.03
N ALA A 83 8.20 -1.04 16.09
CA ALA A 83 9.49 -1.67 16.38
C ALA A 83 10.67 -0.68 16.42
N LEU A 84 10.45 0.58 16.02
CA LEU A 84 11.45 1.64 16.04
C LEU A 84 11.57 2.29 17.43
N ASP A 85 12.67 3.01 17.67
CA ASP A 85 12.81 3.77 18.91
C ASP A 85 11.85 4.98 18.88
N ALA A 86 10.90 4.99 19.82
CA ALA A 86 9.91 6.06 19.96
C ALA A 86 10.51 7.40 20.39
N ARG A 87 11.79 7.45 20.80
CA ARG A 87 12.49 8.68 21.18
C ARG A 87 13.12 9.42 20.01
N GLU A 88 13.29 8.74 18.88
CA GLU A 88 13.88 9.28 17.67
C GLU A 88 12.81 9.47 16.60
N ASP A 89 13.10 10.36 15.65
CA ASP A 89 12.22 10.55 14.51
C ASP A 89 12.24 9.29 13.62
N TRP A 90 11.06 8.80 13.25
CA TRP A 90 10.95 7.59 12.43
C TRP A 90 11.49 7.80 11.02
N GLY A 91 11.47 9.03 10.48
CA GLY A 91 12.00 9.34 9.15
C GLY A 91 13.51 9.14 9.11
N THR A 92 14.22 9.69 10.10
CA THR A 92 15.66 9.47 10.26
C THR A 92 16.01 8.00 10.40
N GLN A 93 15.30 7.25 11.25
CA GLN A 93 15.53 5.82 11.43
C GLN A 93 15.28 5.02 10.13
N PHE A 94 14.28 5.41 9.35
CA PHE A 94 14.06 4.78 8.05
C PHE A 94 15.21 5.06 7.08
N ASP A 95 15.73 6.29 7.04
CA ASP A 95 16.84 6.67 6.16
C ASP A 95 18.12 5.90 6.52
N GLU A 96 18.41 5.74 7.81
CA GLU A 96 19.52 4.90 8.28
C GLU A 96 19.39 3.44 7.85
N LEU A 97 18.16 2.93 7.79
CA LEU A 97 17.87 1.56 7.37
C LEU A 97 17.80 1.38 5.85
N GLU A 98 17.84 2.45 5.06
CA GLU A 98 17.56 2.40 3.62
C GLU A 98 18.45 1.39 2.89
N GLU A 99 19.76 1.44 3.11
CA GLU A 99 20.71 0.53 2.43
C GLU A 99 20.47 -0.93 2.78
N SER A 100 20.08 -1.20 4.03
CA SER A 100 19.84 -2.55 4.55
C SER A 100 18.45 -3.10 4.25
N THR A 101 17.53 -2.28 3.71
CA THR A 101 16.13 -2.66 3.47
C THR A 101 15.67 -2.41 2.04
N THR A 102 16.60 -2.05 1.15
CA THR A 102 16.30 -1.74 -0.26
C THR A 102 17.03 -2.68 -1.20
N LEU A 103 16.26 -3.38 -2.03
CA LEU A 103 16.77 -4.09 -3.20
C LEU A 103 16.73 -3.18 -4.41
N ARG A 104 17.86 -3.06 -5.12
CA ARG A 104 17.98 -2.23 -6.31
C ARG A 104 18.41 -3.08 -7.51
N TRP A 105 17.66 -2.99 -8.60
CA TRP A 105 17.99 -3.63 -9.87
C TRP A 105 18.23 -2.53 -10.91
N PRO A 106 19.50 -2.18 -11.17
CA PRO A 106 19.82 -1.10 -12.12
C PRO A 106 19.39 -1.46 -13.54
N ALA A 107 19.21 -0.43 -14.36
CA ALA A 107 18.96 -0.61 -15.78
C ALA A 107 20.10 -1.42 -16.41
N VAL A 108 19.75 -2.50 -17.11
CA VAL A 108 20.69 -3.21 -17.97
C VAL A 108 21.07 -2.22 -19.06
N HIS A 109 22.25 -1.60 -18.95
CA HIS A 109 22.79 -0.84 -20.07
C HIS A 109 23.02 -1.84 -21.20
N GLU A 110 22.19 -1.78 -22.23
CA GLU A 110 22.47 -2.40 -23.52
C GLU A 110 23.66 -1.67 -24.16
N ASP A 111 24.85 -1.82 -23.58
CA ASP A 111 26.07 -1.45 -24.29
C ASP A 111 27.20 -2.49 -24.15
N PRO A 112 26.95 -3.76 -24.52
CA PRO A 112 28.04 -4.70 -24.76
C PRO A 112 28.79 -4.37 -26.07
N VAL A 113 28.24 -3.54 -26.96
CA VAL A 113 28.82 -3.27 -28.28
C VAL A 113 29.81 -2.11 -28.24
N ALA A 114 29.58 -1.03 -27.48
CA ALA A 114 30.55 0.05 -27.36
C ALA A 114 31.85 -0.39 -26.66
N GLY A 115 31.76 -1.28 -25.65
CA GLY A 115 32.94 -1.87 -24.99
C GLY A 115 33.75 -2.79 -25.93
N LEU A 116 33.05 -3.60 -26.75
CA LEU A 116 33.68 -4.46 -27.77
C LEU A 116 34.31 -3.65 -28.91
N LEU A 117 33.69 -2.54 -29.33
CA LEU A 117 34.23 -1.66 -30.38
C LEU A 117 35.37 -0.77 -29.88
N ALA A 118 35.40 -0.42 -28.60
CA ALA A 118 36.55 0.24 -27.97
C ALA A 118 37.75 -0.72 -27.88
N GLY A 119 37.53 -1.96 -27.41
CA GLY A 119 38.57 -2.99 -27.35
C GLY A 119 39.10 -3.42 -28.72
N ALA A 120 38.27 -3.41 -29.76
CA ALA A 120 38.69 -3.71 -31.13
C ALA A 120 39.51 -2.59 -31.80
N ARG A 121 39.39 -1.34 -31.35
CA ARG A 121 40.22 -0.22 -31.85
C ARG A 121 41.61 -0.18 -31.20
N ASP A 122 41.73 -0.63 -29.96
CA ASP A 122 43.03 -0.70 -29.27
C ASP A 122 43.84 -1.96 -29.61
N ALA A 123 43.20 -2.99 -30.17
CA ALA A 123 43.86 -4.23 -30.61
C ALA A 123 44.51 -4.15 -32.01
N ALA A 124 44.35 -3.06 -32.76
CA ALA A 124 44.90 -2.93 -34.12
C ALA A 124 46.39 -2.51 -34.18
N GLY A 125 47.12 -2.51 -33.06
CA GLY A 125 48.49 -1.99 -32.99
C GLY A 125 49.51 -2.78 -32.16
N SER A 126 49.20 -3.99 -31.67
CA SER A 126 50.13 -4.75 -30.81
C SER A 126 50.38 -6.15 -31.37
N ASP A 127 51.51 -6.30 -32.07
CA ASP A 127 52.04 -7.56 -32.56
C ASP A 127 52.78 -8.27 -31.40
N GLY A 128 52.15 -9.26 -30.79
CA GLY A 128 52.71 -10.07 -29.69
C GLY A 128 51.89 -11.35 -29.45
N PRO A 129 52.52 -12.48 -29.09
CA PRO A 129 51.89 -13.80 -29.15
C PRO A 129 50.79 -13.97 -28.09
N PRO A 130 49.77 -14.81 -28.35
CA PRO A 130 48.58 -14.89 -27.51
C PRO A 130 48.89 -15.62 -26.21
N VAL A 131 48.71 -14.92 -25.09
CA VAL A 131 48.63 -15.55 -23.77
C VAL A 131 47.19 -15.96 -23.53
N ASP A 132 47.02 -17.26 -23.43
CA ASP A 132 45.84 -17.96 -22.92
C ASP A 132 45.27 -17.25 -21.69
N ARG A 133 44.09 -16.65 -21.84
CA ARG A 133 43.32 -16.10 -20.73
C ARG A 133 41.86 -16.48 -20.93
N GLY A 134 41.51 -17.62 -20.33
CA GLY A 134 40.13 -18.05 -20.14
C GLY A 134 39.28 -16.90 -19.62
N THR A 135 38.16 -16.69 -20.29
CA THR A 135 37.07 -15.81 -19.86
C THR A 135 35.76 -16.56 -20.09
N ASP A 136 35.61 -17.66 -19.35
CA ASP A 136 34.30 -17.97 -18.77
C ASP A 136 34.15 -17.03 -17.57
N GLY A 137 33.11 -16.20 -17.56
CA GLY A 137 32.69 -15.46 -16.35
C GLY A 137 32.43 -13.96 -16.54
N ASP A 138 31.35 -13.50 -15.91
CA ASP A 138 31.08 -12.10 -15.54
C ASP A 138 30.45 -11.12 -16.54
N ALA A 139 29.46 -11.60 -17.30
CA ALA A 139 28.31 -10.74 -17.67
C ALA A 139 27.19 -10.74 -16.61
N ALA A 140 27.42 -11.41 -15.47
CA ALA A 140 26.54 -11.44 -14.29
C ALA A 140 27.01 -10.50 -13.15
N ALA A 141 28.06 -9.70 -13.37
CA ALA A 141 28.53 -8.67 -12.46
C ALA A 141 27.83 -7.34 -12.83
N SER A 142 27.07 -6.65 -11.99
CA SER A 142 27.05 -6.65 -10.53
C SER A 142 25.63 -6.33 -10.07
N ALA A 143 24.97 -7.25 -9.37
CA ALA A 143 24.00 -6.80 -8.37
C ALA A 143 24.78 -5.92 -7.38
N PRO A 144 24.30 -4.72 -7.01
CA PRO A 144 25.02 -3.88 -6.06
C PRO A 144 25.31 -4.68 -4.80
N GLU A 145 26.56 -4.66 -4.29
CA GLU A 145 27.03 -5.53 -3.20
C GLU A 145 26.09 -5.50 -1.96
N GLY A 146 25.34 -4.41 -1.76
CA GLY A 146 24.34 -4.27 -0.71
C GLY A 146 23.05 -5.10 -0.87
N ASN A 147 22.73 -5.62 -2.06
CA ASN A 147 21.48 -6.35 -2.31
C ASN A 147 21.37 -7.65 -1.50
N LEU A 148 22.49 -8.34 -1.23
CA LEU A 148 22.47 -9.58 -0.44
C LEU A 148 22.24 -9.31 1.05
N THR A 149 22.89 -8.27 1.57
CA THR A 149 22.62 -7.78 2.93
C THR A 149 21.17 -7.33 3.06
N ALA A 150 20.64 -6.60 2.07
CA ALA A 150 19.26 -6.18 2.05
C ALA A 150 18.28 -7.36 1.96
N ALA A 151 18.57 -8.38 1.14
CA ALA A 151 17.74 -9.59 1.04
C ALA A 151 17.65 -10.33 2.38
N ALA A 152 18.77 -10.46 3.10
CA ALA A 152 18.79 -11.10 4.43
C ALA A 152 17.96 -10.31 5.46
N SER A 153 18.11 -8.99 5.50
CA SER A 153 17.31 -8.12 6.39
C SER A 153 15.82 -8.18 6.05
N ILE A 154 15.46 -8.10 4.77
CA ILE A 154 14.06 -8.21 4.30
C ILE A 154 13.48 -9.57 4.65
N ALA A 155 14.26 -10.65 4.48
CA ALA A 155 13.84 -11.99 4.87
C ALA A 155 13.55 -12.08 6.37
N SER A 156 14.38 -11.44 7.21
CA SER A 156 14.12 -11.35 8.64
C SER A 156 12.90 -10.50 8.99
N LEU A 157 12.67 -9.38 8.28
CA LEU A 157 11.52 -8.50 8.52
C LEU A 157 10.18 -9.11 8.09
N CYS A 158 10.22 -9.97 7.07
CA CYS A 158 9.03 -10.63 6.52
C CYS A 158 8.84 -12.05 7.05
N ASP A 159 9.63 -12.48 8.05
CA ASP A 159 9.62 -13.82 8.63
C ASP A 159 9.68 -14.96 7.57
N LEU A 160 10.56 -14.81 6.57
CA LEU A 160 10.68 -15.79 5.48
C LEU A 160 11.36 -17.09 5.93
N ASP A 161 10.87 -18.21 5.42
CA ASP A 161 11.52 -19.51 5.63
C ASP A 161 12.87 -19.60 4.87
N PRO A 162 13.77 -20.55 5.22
CA PRO A 162 15.08 -20.65 4.55
C PRO A 162 15.03 -20.86 3.03
N ALA A 163 13.99 -21.53 2.53
CA ALA A 163 13.83 -21.76 1.10
C ALA A 163 13.34 -20.49 0.38
N GLN A 164 12.46 -19.71 1.01
CA GLN A 164 12.02 -18.40 0.55
C GLN A 164 13.16 -17.39 0.57
N THR A 165 13.98 -17.37 1.62
CA THR A 165 15.17 -16.53 1.72
C THR A 165 16.15 -16.81 0.58
N ALA A 166 16.44 -18.09 0.30
CA ALA A 166 17.29 -18.47 -0.84
C ALA A 166 16.71 -18.01 -2.20
N ARG A 167 15.38 -18.07 -2.38
CA ARG A 167 14.73 -17.53 -3.58
C ARG A 167 14.84 -16.01 -3.68
N LEU A 168 14.68 -15.30 -2.56
CA LEU A 168 14.83 -13.84 -2.51
C LEU A 168 16.26 -13.42 -2.88
N GLU A 169 17.26 -14.10 -2.32
CA GLU A 169 18.66 -13.88 -2.69
C GLU A 169 18.91 -14.14 -4.18
N ASN A 170 18.30 -15.18 -4.75
CA ASN A 170 18.41 -15.44 -6.19
C ASN A 170 17.79 -14.31 -7.02
N TYR A 171 16.61 -13.79 -6.63
CA TYR A 171 16.02 -12.62 -7.27
C TYR A 171 16.88 -11.36 -7.10
N ALA A 172 17.53 -11.19 -5.95
CA ALA A 172 18.44 -10.07 -5.69
C ALA A 172 19.70 -10.09 -6.58
N ARG A 173 20.15 -11.29 -7.01
CA ARG A 173 21.24 -11.48 -7.97
C ARG A 173 20.80 -11.43 -9.44
N THR A 174 19.51 -11.61 -9.71
CA THR A 174 18.99 -11.69 -11.08
C THR A 174 18.96 -10.31 -11.72
N ALA A 175 19.29 -10.23 -13.01
CA ALA A 175 19.18 -8.99 -13.78
C ALA A 175 17.74 -8.45 -13.80
N SER A 176 17.62 -7.12 -13.92
CA SER A 176 16.34 -6.41 -13.95
C SER A 176 15.46 -6.95 -15.09
N SER A 177 14.22 -7.37 -14.76
CA SER A 177 13.24 -7.83 -15.75
C SER A 177 11.83 -7.38 -15.36
N ALA A 178 10.93 -7.25 -16.34
CA ALA A 178 9.57 -6.75 -16.13
C ALA A 178 8.70 -7.61 -15.18
N LEU A 179 9.06 -8.88 -14.97
CA LEU A 179 8.35 -9.81 -14.09
C LEU A 179 9.01 -9.96 -12.71
N LEU A 180 10.14 -9.28 -12.50
CA LEU A 180 10.93 -9.45 -11.29
C LEU A 180 10.20 -8.92 -10.06
N LEU A 181 9.64 -7.71 -10.12
CA LEU A 181 8.86 -7.15 -9.00
C LEU A 181 7.62 -8.00 -8.70
N GLU A 182 6.92 -8.49 -9.72
CA GLU A 182 5.77 -9.38 -9.52
C GLU A 182 6.18 -10.68 -8.79
N SER A 183 7.30 -11.29 -9.19
CA SER A 183 7.80 -12.52 -8.57
C SER A 183 8.23 -12.30 -7.11
N VAL A 184 8.88 -11.17 -6.81
CA VAL A 184 9.27 -10.83 -5.45
C VAL A 184 8.04 -10.57 -4.58
N LEU A 185 7.03 -9.85 -5.07
CA LEU A 185 5.79 -9.63 -4.31
C LEU A 185 5.05 -10.95 -4.04
N GLN A 186 4.98 -11.87 -5.00
CA GLN A 186 4.41 -13.20 -4.79
C GLN A 186 5.16 -13.98 -3.72
N LEU A 187 6.49 -13.92 -3.71
CA LEU A 187 7.32 -14.58 -2.71
C LEU A 187 7.04 -14.04 -1.30
N LEU A 188 6.86 -12.72 -1.18
CA LEU A 188 6.54 -12.04 0.08
C LEU A 188 5.05 -12.17 0.48
N GLY A 189 4.22 -12.82 -0.34
CA GLY A 189 2.78 -12.94 -0.09
C GLY A 189 2.02 -11.61 -0.22
N LEU A 190 2.56 -10.65 -0.97
CA LEU A 190 2.02 -9.30 -1.15
C LEU A 190 1.21 -9.17 -2.46
N PRO A 191 0.28 -8.20 -2.55
CA PRO A 191 -0.52 -8.00 -3.76
C PRO A 191 0.33 -7.61 -4.97
N VAL A 192 0.30 -8.45 -6.01
CA VAL A 192 1.02 -8.23 -7.27
C VAL A 192 0.51 -7.05 -8.10
N VAL A 193 -0.67 -6.52 -7.76
CA VAL A 193 -1.26 -5.36 -8.45
C VAL A 193 -0.33 -4.15 -8.40
N ALA A 194 0.47 -3.99 -7.33
CA ALA A 194 1.41 -2.90 -7.20
C ALA A 194 2.53 -2.95 -8.25
N ALA A 195 3.08 -4.13 -8.52
CA ALA A 195 4.05 -4.31 -9.62
C ALA A 195 3.42 -3.97 -10.98
N LYS A 196 2.17 -4.36 -11.23
CA LYS A 196 1.47 -4.06 -12.49
C LYS A 196 1.24 -2.56 -12.69
N ILE A 197 0.99 -1.82 -11.61
CA ILE A 197 0.84 -0.35 -11.64
C ILE A 197 2.17 0.34 -11.93
N VAL A 198 3.22 -0.07 -11.21
CA VAL A 198 4.57 0.52 -11.29
C VAL A 198 5.21 0.27 -12.65
N GLU A 199 5.07 -0.94 -13.20
CA GLU A 199 5.58 -1.30 -14.53
C GLU A 199 4.76 -0.70 -15.68
N GLY A 200 3.67 0.03 -15.38
CA GLY A 200 2.82 0.64 -16.41
C GLY A 200 2.06 -0.37 -17.28
N GLN A 201 1.95 -1.64 -16.85
CA GLN A 201 1.28 -2.69 -17.62
C GLN A 201 -0.24 -2.49 -17.71
N ARG A 202 -0.82 -1.72 -16.78
CA ARG A 202 -2.22 -1.27 -16.79
C ARG A 202 -2.29 0.18 -16.36
N GLU A 203 -3.22 0.92 -16.94
CA GLU A 203 -3.55 2.23 -16.39
C GLU A 203 -4.23 2.07 -15.04
N VAL A 204 -3.96 3.01 -14.13
CA VAL A 204 -4.56 3.01 -12.79
C VAL A 204 -6.09 3.12 -12.91
N SER A 205 -6.63 3.76 -13.95
CA SER A 205 -8.06 3.86 -14.25
C SER A 205 -8.71 2.53 -14.66
N GLU A 206 -7.95 1.59 -15.23
CA GLU A 206 -8.44 0.32 -15.76
C GLU A 206 -8.44 -0.82 -14.73
N LEU A 207 -7.92 -0.57 -13.52
CA LEU A 207 -7.87 -1.56 -12.47
C LEU A 207 -9.20 -1.64 -11.71
N ASP A 208 -9.68 -2.87 -11.51
CA ASP A 208 -10.86 -3.10 -10.68
C ASP A 208 -10.55 -2.75 -9.22
N GLY A 209 -11.39 -1.89 -8.63
CA GLY A 209 -11.31 -1.49 -7.22
C GLY A 209 -10.48 -0.24 -6.96
N VAL A 210 -10.25 0.58 -7.98
CA VAL A 210 -9.54 1.86 -7.83
C VAL A 210 -10.40 2.88 -7.11
N THR A 211 -9.85 3.46 -6.05
CA THR A 211 -10.50 4.50 -5.28
C THR A 211 -9.59 5.71 -5.14
N ARG A 212 -10.16 6.89 -5.36
CA ARG A 212 -9.48 8.17 -5.09
C ARG A 212 -9.90 8.69 -3.73
N HIS A 213 -8.92 9.04 -2.92
CA HIS A 213 -9.10 9.57 -1.58
C HIS A 213 -8.58 11.01 -1.53
N GLU A 214 -9.35 11.89 -0.90
CA GLU A 214 -9.00 13.28 -0.67
C GLU A 214 -9.03 13.54 0.84
N PRO A 215 -8.15 14.41 1.37
CA PRO A 215 -8.11 14.70 2.79
C PRO A 215 -9.43 15.35 3.23
N ARG A 216 -10.05 14.80 4.27
CA ARG A 216 -11.31 15.30 4.84
C ARG A 216 -11.22 15.45 6.36
N PRO A 217 -12.07 16.28 6.98
CA PRO A 217 -12.21 16.30 8.43
C PRO A 217 -12.53 14.90 8.98
N ALA A 218 -11.95 14.55 10.14
CA ALA A 218 -12.03 13.19 10.71
C ALA A 218 -13.48 12.64 10.81
N ALA A 219 -14.45 13.49 11.16
CA ALA A 219 -15.86 13.10 11.22
C ALA A 219 -16.42 12.61 9.88
N LEU A 220 -16.01 13.24 8.77
CA LEU A 220 -16.40 12.80 7.42
C LEU A 220 -15.61 11.55 7.00
N SER A 221 -14.36 11.40 7.44
CA SER A 221 -13.57 10.19 7.19
C SER A 221 -14.18 8.95 7.85
N VAL A 222 -14.77 9.09 9.04
CA VAL A 222 -15.53 7.99 9.69
C VAL A 222 -16.73 7.56 8.85
N LEU A 223 -17.53 8.52 8.37
CA LEU A 223 -18.68 8.22 7.52
C LEU A 223 -18.27 7.61 6.18
N ASP A 224 -17.19 8.11 5.58
CA ASP A 224 -16.64 7.57 4.35
C ASP A 224 -16.12 6.14 4.56
N ALA A 225 -15.33 5.90 5.61
CA ALA A 225 -14.81 4.59 5.98
C ALA A 225 -15.92 3.53 6.12
N ALA A 226 -16.96 3.85 6.89
CA ALA A 226 -18.09 2.96 7.12
C ALA A 226 -18.92 2.69 5.85
N SER A 227 -18.81 3.55 4.84
CA SER A 227 -19.52 3.42 3.55
C SER A 227 -18.73 2.68 2.47
N VAL A 228 -17.45 2.38 2.71
CA VAL A 228 -16.58 1.64 1.79
C VAL A 228 -16.71 0.14 2.05
N GLU A 229 -16.74 -0.66 0.97
CA GLU A 229 -16.69 -2.12 1.09
C GLU A 229 -15.26 -2.56 1.42
N PRO A 230 -15.04 -3.31 2.51
CA PRO A 230 -13.71 -3.83 2.84
C PRO A 230 -13.26 -4.88 1.83
N SER A 231 -11.95 -4.96 1.56
CA SER A 231 -11.34 -6.01 0.74
C SER A 231 -10.97 -7.26 1.57
N SER A 232 -10.76 -7.10 2.88
CA SER A 232 -10.41 -8.18 3.81
C SER A 232 -11.56 -9.17 4.06
N SER A 233 -11.23 -10.40 4.47
CA SER A 233 -12.19 -11.50 4.69
C SER A 233 -12.64 -11.70 6.15
N ASP A 234 -12.22 -10.83 7.05
CA ASP A 234 -12.45 -10.98 8.50
C ASP A 234 -13.94 -10.84 8.88
N VAL A 235 -14.28 -11.22 10.12
CA VAL A 235 -15.68 -11.22 10.61
C VAL A 235 -16.29 -9.82 10.58
N LEU A 236 -15.55 -8.81 11.06
CA LEU A 236 -15.97 -7.41 11.02
C LEU A 236 -16.15 -6.93 9.57
N SER A 237 -15.22 -7.27 8.70
CA SER A 237 -15.27 -6.95 7.27
C SER A 237 -16.49 -7.60 6.59
N ARG A 238 -16.83 -8.83 6.96
CA ARG A 238 -18.06 -9.50 6.51
C ARG A 238 -19.32 -8.78 6.99
N LEU A 239 -19.34 -8.32 8.23
CA LEU A 239 -20.47 -7.57 8.79
C LEU A 239 -20.64 -6.21 8.09
N GLN A 240 -19.55 -5.45 7.95
CA GLN A 240 -19.56 -4.18 7.22
C GLN A 240 -20.00 -4.37 5.76
N ARG A 241 -19.47 -5.39 5.08
CA ARG A 241 -19.88 -5.76 3.72
C ARG A 241 -21.37 -6.07 3.62
N ALA A 242 -21.95 -6.73 4.64
CA ALA A 242 -23.39 -7.00 4.67
C ALA A 242 -24.22 -5.70 4.74
N TYR A 243 -23.79 -4.72 5.54
CA TYR A 243 -24.45 -3.42 5.63
C TYR A 243 -24.32 -2.59 4.33
N VAL A 244 -23.13 -2.56 3.73
CA VAL A 244 -22.90 -1.85 2.46
C VAL A 244 -23.72 -2.47 1.32
N ARG A 245 -23.80 -3.80 1.24
CA ARG A 245 -24.57 -4.50 0.20
C ARG A 245 -26.09 -4.43 0.42
N ARG A 246 -26.54 -4.33 1.67
CA ARG A 246 -27.96 -4.23 2.06
C ARG A 246 -28.22 -2.98 2.90
N PRO A 247 -28.15 -1.78 2.29
CA PRO A 247 -28.31 -0.52 3.03
C PRO A 247 -29.70 -0.38 3.66
N GLY A 248 -30.71 -1.10 3.17
CA GLY A 248 -32.04 -1.14 3.79
C GLY A 248 -32.05 -1.61 5.25
N LEU A 249 -31.04 -2.37 5.68
CA LEU A 249 -30.88 -2.76 7.10
C LEU A 249 -30.59 -1.54 7.99
N LEU A 250 -29.79 -0.59 7.51
CA LEU A 250 -29.48 0.65 8.24
C LEU A 250 -30.73 1.52 8.40
N LEU A 251 -31.57 1.62 7.36
CA LEU A 251 -32.86 2.31 7.46
C LEU A 251 -33.84 1.63 8.41
N ALA A 252 -33.90 0.29 8.39
CA ALA A 252 -34.81 -0.46 9.26
C ALA A 252 -34.41 -0.31 10.73
N LEU A 253 -33.11 -0.41 11.03
CA LEU A 253 -32.58 -0.22 12.38
C LEU A 253 -32.76 1.22 12.86
N GLY A 254 -32.40 2.21 12.02
CA GLY A 254 -32.48 3.62 12.39
C GLY A 254 -33.92 4.09 12.52
N GLY A 255 -34.83 3.54 11.71
CA GLY A 255 -36.27 3.74 11.86
C GLY A 255 -36.81 3.19 13.17
N ALA A 256 -36.38 2.00 13.60
CA ALA A 256 -36.78 1.41 14.87
C ALA A 256 -36.27 2.24 16.07
N GLU A 257 -35.01 2.66 16.04
CA GLU A 257 -34.40 3.52 17.06
C GLU A 257 -35.07 4.90 17.13
N ALA A 258 -35.42 5.50 15.98
CA ALA A 258 -36.15 6.75 15.95
C ALA A 258 -37.53 6.63 16.61
N VAL A 259 -38.26 5.54 16.35
CA VAL A 259 -39.57 5.28 16.97
C VAL A 259 -39.43 5.08 18.48
N LEU A 260 -38.46 4.29 18.92
CA LEU A 260 -38.19 4.08 20.35
C LEU A 260 -37.75 5.37 21.04
N GLY A 261 -36.84 6.12 20.43
CA GLY A 261 -36.35 7.41 20.92
C GLY A 261 -37.47 8.44 21.04
N ALA A 262 -38.35 8.54 20.05
CA ALA A 262 -39.53 9.41 20.12
C ALA A 262 -40.51 8.96 21.22
N GLY A 263 -40.70 7.65 21.41
CA GLY A 263 -41.52 7.10 22.49
C GLY A 263 -40.97 7.46 23.88
N LEU A 264 -39.65 7.34 24.08
CA LEU A 264 -38.96 7.72 25.31
C LEU A 264 -39.02 9.24 25.56
N ALA A 265 -38.86 10.06 24.53
CA ALA A 265 -39.02 11.52 24.63
C ALA A 265 -40.45 11.89 25.05
N GLY A 266 -41.45 11.25 24.45
CA GLY A 266 -42.86 11.46 24.79
C GLY A 266 -43.17 11.08 26.25
N LEU A 267 -42.57 10.01 26.77
CA LEU A 267 -42.68 9.63 28.18
C LEU A 267 -41.93 10.60 29.11
N ALA A 268 -40.74 11.08 28.72
CA ALA A 268 -39.98 12.07 29.47
C ALA A 268 -40.73 13.41 29.57
N ALA A 269 -41.40 13.83 28.49
CA ALA A 269 -42.17 15.07 28.42
C ALA A 269 -43.38 15.11 29.38
N ARG A 270 -43.86 13.93 29.84
CA ARG A 270 -44.91 13.83 30.86
C ARG A 270 -44.42 14.13 32.28
N GLY A 271 -43.11 14.31 32.48
CA GLY A 271 -42.50 14.63 33.76
C GLY A 271 -42.40 13.44 34.72
N GLY A 272 -41.76 13.66 35.88
CA GLY A 272 -41.59 12.64 36.93
C GLY A 272 -40.13 12.38 37.31
N ARG A 273 -39.91 11.50 38.29
CA ARG A 273 -38.58 11.19 38.86
C ARG A 273 -37.60 10.60 37.83
N SER A 274 -38.10 9.92 36.80
CA SER A 274 -37.32 9.27 35.75
C SER A 274 -37.20 10.08 34.44
N ALA A 275 -37.80 11.28 34.34
CA ALA A 275 -37.86 12.05 33.10
C ALA A 275 -36.47 12.38 32.53
N LYS A 276 -35.49 12.69 33.38
CA LYS A 276 -34.10 12.93 32.95
C LYS A 276 -33.46 11.69 32.33
N VAL A 277 -33.68 10.51 32.92
CA VAL A 277 -33.10 9.25 32.43
C VAL A 277 -33.73 8.87 31.09
N LEU A 278 -35.06 8.98 30.97
CA LEU A 278 -35.78 8.71 29.73
C LEU A 278 -35.41 9.70 28.62
N GLY A 279 -35.21 10.98 28.97
CA GLY A 279 -34.76 12.02 28.04
C GLY A 279 -33.35 11.76 27.51
N SER A 280 -32.41 11.38 28.38
CA SER A 280 -31.05 11.01 27.95
C SER A 280 -31.04 9.75 27.08
N ALA A 281 -31.82 8.72 27.44
CA ALA A 281 -31.95 7.51 26.64
C ALA A 281 -32.56 7.79 25.26
N SER A 282 -33.57 8.67 25.20
CA SER A 282 -34.13 9.15 23.94
C SER A 282 -33.10 9.87 23.07
N ALA A 283 -32.33 10.79 23.65
CA ALA A 283 -31.30 11.53 22.93
C ALA A 283 -30.24 10.60 22.32
N LEU A 284 -29.82 9.56 23.05
CA LEU A 284 -28.90 8.54 22.54
C LEU A 284 -29.50 7.77 21.36
N MET A 285 -30.74 7.29 21.50
CA MET A 285 -31.44 6.54 20.44
C MET A 285 -31.65 7.39 19.18
N LEU A 286 -32.02 8.67 19.32
CA LEU A 286 -32.20 9.57 18.18
C LEU A 286 -30.87 9.94 17.51
N SER A 287 -29.79 10.03 18.28
CA SER A 287 -28.45 10.28 17.74
C SER A 287 -27.95 9.08 16.92
N ASP A 288 -28.17 7.86 17.41
CA ASP A 288 -27.82 6.63 16.70
C ASP A 288 -28.64 6.49 15.40
N ALA A 289 -29.95 6.72 15.47
CA ALA A 289 -30.82 6.74 14.29
C ALA A 289 -30.36 7.76 13.22
N ALA A 290 -29.93 8.95 13.64
CA ALA A 290 -29.39 9.96 12.73
C ALA A 290 -28.08 9.51 12.07
N LEU A 291 -27.20 8.84 12.83
CA LEU A 291 -25.95 8.28 12.31
C LEU A 291 -26.23 7.17 11.29
N GLN A 292 -27.17 6.27 11.58
CA GLN A 292 -27.57 5.20 10.65
C GLN A 292 -28.21 5.74 9.36
N ALA A 293 -29.00 6.81 9.45
CA ALA A 293 -29.54 7.50 8.29
C ALA A 293 -28.45 8.19 7.45
N ALA A 294 -27.46 8.81 8.09
CA ALA A 294 -26.32 9.42 7.42
C ALA A 294 -25.47 8.36 6.69
N LEU A 295 -25.21 7.21 7.32
CA LEU A 295 -24.54 6.07 6.72
C LEU A 295 -25.32 5.47 5.54
N TRP A 296 -26.64 5.37 5.66
CA TRP A 296 -27.47 4.95 4.53
C TRP A 296 -27.35 5.90 3.34
N ALA A 297 -27.41 7.22 3.59
CA ALA A 297 -27.30 8.23 2.56
C ALA A 297 -25.92 8.20 1.88
N SER A 298 -24.85 8.02 2.65
CA SER A 298 -23.49 7.94 2.09
C SER A 298 -23.31 6.69 1.22
N VAL A 299 -23.71 5.50 1.70
CA VAL A 299 -23.66 4.24 0.92
C VAL A 299 -24.49 4.36 -0.37
N ARG A 300 -25.70 4.92 -0.29
CA ARG A 300 -26.56 5.11 -1.47
C ARG A 300 -25.97 6.09 -2.47
N SER A 301 -25.37 7.19 -2.01
CA SER A 301 -24.73 8.17 -2.89
C SER A 301 -23.57 7.59 -3.68
N ARG A 302 -22.80 6.66 -3.09
CA ARG A 302 -21.69 5.97 -3.74
C ARG A 302 -22.16 4.96 -4.78
N ARG A 303 -23.25 4.22 -4.51
CA ARG A 303 -23.79 3.24 -5.46
C ARG A 303 -24.35 3.87 -6.74
N ASN A 304 -24.72 5.15 -6.70
CA ASN A 304 -25.29 5.89 -7.82
C ASN A 304 -24.23 6.66 -8.65
N ARG A 305 -22.95 6.58 -8.29
CA ARG A 305 -21.83 7.12 -9.06
C ARG A 305 -21.21 6.02 -9.90
#